data_AF-A0A7C7YJL3-F1
#
_entry.id   AF-A0A7C7YJL3-F1
#
_cell.length_a   1.000
_cell.length_b   1.000
_cell.length_c   1.000
_cell.angle_alpha   90.00
_cell.angle_beta   90.00
_cell.angle_gamma   90.00
#
_symmetry.space_group_name_H-M   'P 1'
#
loop_
_entity.id
_entity.type
_entity.pdbx_description
1 polymer ?
#
loop_
_entity_poly.entity_id
_entity_poly.type
_entity_poly.pdbx_seq_one_letter_code
_entity_poly.pdbx_strand_id
1 'polypeptide(L)'
;MALCTVTRRTLCIAILLGVTSPLEAGTGAPVGVSERPWPVTEIRTDCTAYAPLRKPFFGDTHVHTTFSQDASTQDTRATPRDAYAFARGASLGIQPYTESGSPRRTVQLHRPLDFTVVTDHAEQLGETHICKTPGAQG
;
A
#
# COMPACT_ATOMS: atom_id res chain seq x y z
N MET A 1 -3.54 -30.85 -27.79
CA MET A 1 -4.88 -31.46 -27.91
C MET A 1 -5.89 -30.42 -27.44
N ALA A 2 -6.46 -29.68 -28.38
CA ALA A 2 -7.47 -28.65 -28.13
C ALA A 2 -8.74 -29.11 -28.86
N LEU A 3 -9.84 -29.29 -28.14
CA LEU A 3 -11.19 -29.47 -28.68
C LEU A 3 -12.19 -29.18 -27.55
N CYS A 4 -12.86 -28.04 -27.64
CA CYS A 4 -14.20 -27.87 -27.08
C CYS A 4 -14.99 -27.01 -28.07
N THR A 5 -15.64 -27.68 -29.01
CA THR A 5 -16.60 -27.13 -29.96
C THR A 5 -18.01 -27.34 -29.41
N VAL A 6 -18.74 -26.25 -29.16
CA VAL A 6 -20.20 -26.26 -29.23
C VAL A 6 -20.65 -25.04 -30.02
N THR A 7 -21.01 -25.31 -31.27
CA THR A 7 -21.74 -24.46 -32.19
C THR A 7 -23.21 -24.45 -31.80
N ARG A 8 -23.75 -23.29 -31.41
CA ARG A 8 -25.18 -22.97 -31.57
C ARG A 8 -25.32 -21.62 -32.23
N ARG A 9 -25.54 -21.68 -33.54
CA ARG A 9 -26.02 -20.56 -34.36
C ARG A 9 -27.50 -20.37 -34.04
N THR A 10 -27.83 -19.32 -33.30
CA THR A 10 -29.19 -18.79 -33.28
C THR A 10 -29.14 -17.42 -33.94
N LEU A 11 -29.68 -17.39 -35.15
CA LEU A 11 -29.87 -16.21 -35.99
C LEU A 11 -30.99 -15.37 -35.37
N CYS A 12 -30.65 -14.32 -34.61
CA CYS A 12 -31.63 -13.30 -34.23
C CYS A 12 -31.60 -12.19 -35.29
N ILE A 13 -32.71 -12.12 -36.01
CA ILE A 13 -33.05 -11.12 -37.02
C ILE A 13 -32.99 -9.73 -36.40
N ALA A 14 -32.16 -8.86 -36.98
CA ALA A 14 -32.11 -7.44 -36.66
C ALA A 14 -33.37 -6.75 -37.24
N ILE A 15 -34.31 -6.36 -36.38
CA ILE A 15 -35.35 -5.39 -36.73
C ILE A 15 -34.81 -4.01 -36.37
N LEU A 16 -34.32 -3.29 -37.39
CA LEU A 16 -34.02 -1.87 -37.34
C LEU A 16 -35.33 -1.08 -37.30
N LEU A 17 -35.81 -0.78 -36.10
CA LEU A 17 -36.78 0.28 -35.87
C LEU A 17 -36.03 1.45 -35.21
N GLY A 18 -35.84 2.50 -36.01
CA GLY A 18 -35.18 3.72 -35.59
C GLY A 18 -35.94 4.42 -34.47
N VAL A 19 -35.30 4.49 -33.31
CA VAL A 19 -35.52 5.52 -32.31
C VAL A 19 -34.20 6.25 -32.16
N THR A 20 -34.05 7.35 -32.91
CA THR A 20 -32.98 8.31 -32.68
C THR A 20 -33.33 9.11 -31.43
N SER A 21 -33.05 8.55 -30.26
CA SER A 21 -32.91 9.37 -29.06
C SER A 21 -31.67 10.23 -29.25
N PRO A 22 -31.72 11.56 -29.02
CA PRO A 22 -30.48 12.30 -28.87
C PRO A 22 -29.70 11.65 -27.73
N LEU A 23 -28.50 11.16 -28.04
CA LEU A 23 -27.49 10.92 -27.04
C LEU A 23 -27.17 12.30 -26.48
N GLU A 24 -27.94 12.75 -25.49
CA GLU A 24 -27.48 13.80 -24.60
C GLU A 24 -26.17 13.26 -24.04
N ALA A 25 -25.07 13.86 -24.51
CA ALA A 25 -23.84 13.84 -23.78
C ALA A 25 -24.21 14.32 -22.39
N GLY A 26 -24.40 13.38 -21.46
CA GLY A 26 -24.54 13.67 -20.06
C GLY A 26 -23.26 14.41 -19.70
N THR A 27 -23.32 15.73 -19.72
CA THR A 27 -22.37 16.59 -19.05
C THR A 27 -22.41 16.08 -17.64
N GLY A 28 -21.41 15.28 -17.25
CA GLY A 28 -21.27 14.79 -15.89
C GLY A 28 -21.49 16.00 -15.01
N ALA A 29 -22.57 15.97 -14.24
CA ALA A 29 -22.92 17.07 -13.37
C ALA A 29 -21.64 17.45 -12.61
N PRO A 30 -21.31 18.74 -12.47
CA PRO A 30 -20.19 19.13 -11.63
C PRO A 30 -20.45 18.46 -10.29
N VAL A 31 -19.55 17.54 -9.90
CA VAL A 31 -19.65 16.81 -8.63
C VAL A 31 -19.82 17.88 -7.57
N GLY A 32 -21.04 18.01 -7.08
CA GLY A 32 -21.41 19.09 -6.17
C GLY A 32 -20.43 19.07 -5.02
N VAL A 33 -19.83 20.22 -4.73
CA VAL A 33 -19.05 20.43 -3.53
C VAL A 33 -19.94 20.00 -2.38
N SER A 34 -19.70 18.82 -1.81
CA SER A 34 -20.47 18.40 -0.64
C SER A 34 -20.20 19.45 0.42
N GLU A 35 -21.24 20.13 0.86
CA GLU A 35 -21.12 21.13 1.90
C GLU A 35 -20.53 20.46 3.14
N ARG A 36 -19.37 20.96 3.59
CA ARG A 36 -18.66 20.36 4.72
C ARG A 36 -19.55 20.50 5.95
N PRO A 37 -19.65 19.48 6.82
CA PRO A 37 -20.48 19.60 8.02
C PRO A 37 -19.83 20.44 9.13
N TRP A 38 -18.76 21.18 8.82
CA TRP A 38 -18.03 22.03 9.75
C TRP A 38 -17.55 23.32 9.06
N PRO A 39 -17.49 24.45 9.78
CA PRO A 39 -16.95 25.70 9.24
C PRO A 39 -15.43 25.61 9.06
N VAL A 40 -14.92 26.20 7.97
CA VAL A 40 -13.49 26.30 7.68
C VAL A 40 -13.00 27.67 8.15
N THR A 41 -12.05 27.70 9.09
CA THR A 41 -11.53 28.95 9.69
C THR A 41 -10.30 29.51 8.96
N GLU A 42 -9.81 28.79 7.94
CA GLU A 42 -8.56 29.09 7.23
C GLU A 42 -8.81 29.39 5.75
N ILE A 43 -8.02 30.29 5.16
CA ILE A 43 -8.04 30.55 3.72
C ILE A 43 -6.98 29.67 3.07
N ARG A 44 -7.41 28.58 2.44
CA ARG A 44 -6.56 27.72 1.60
C ARG A 44 -7.32 27.12 0.45
N THR A 45 -6.59 26.63 -0.54
CA THR A 45 -7.14 25.78 -1.59
C THR A 45 -7.67 24.47 -1.01
N ASP A 46 -8.82 24.03 -1.51
CA ASP A 46 -9.41 22.75 -1.15
C ASP A 46 -8.55 21.56 -1.59
N CYS A 47 -8.56 20.49 -0.78
CA CYS A 47 -7.86 19.26 -1.13
C CYS A 47 -8.53 18.62 -2.34
N THR A 48 -7.74 18.34 -3.38
CA THR A 48 -8.20 17.66 -4.61
C THR A 48 -8.79 16.27 -4.35
N ALA A 49 -8.40 15.63 -3.25
CA ALA A 49 -8.79 14.28 -2.88
C ALA A 49 -9.82 14.22 -1.72
N TYR A 50 -10.54 15.30 -1.43
CA TYR A 50 -11.58 15.32 -0.40
C TYR A 50 -12.69 14.31 -0.70
N ALA A 51 -13.01 13.49 0.30
CA ALA A 51 -14.13 12.55 0.24
C ALA A 51 -15.09 12.90 1.39
N PRO A 52 -16.37 13.20 1.11
CA PRO A 52 -17.33 13.63 2.14
C PRO A 52 -17.52 12.57 3.24
N LEU A 53 -17.45 11.30 2.84
CA LEU A 53 -17.55 10.14 3.72
C LEU A 53 -16.21 9.64 4.27
N ARG A 54 -15.13 10.42 4.06
CA ARG A 54 -13.73 10.01 4.30
C ARG A 54 -13.32 8.81 3.43
N LYS A 55 -12.04 8.42 3.53
CA LYS A 55 -11.49 7.23 2.89
C LYS A 55 -10.95 6.31 3.98
N PRO A 56 -11.32 5.02 4.02
CA PRO A 56 -10.69 4.07 4.91
C PRO A 56 -9.28 3.78 4.40
N PHE A 57 -8.29 3.93 5.27
CA PHE A 57 -6.91 3.55 5.00
C PHE A 57 -6.51 2.43 5.96
N PHE A 58 -5.77 1.46 5.45
CA PHE A 58 -5.29 0.29 6.19
C PHE A 58 -3.77 0.27 6.15
N GLY A 59 -3.16 0.24 7.33
CA GLY A 59 -1.72 0.30 7.48
C GLY A 59 -1.28 -0.17 8.85
N ASP A 60 0.01 -0.45 8.97
CA ASP A 60 0.63 -0.87 10.21
C ASP A 60 1.17 0.33 10.97
N THR A 61 0.77 0.49 12.23
CA THR A 61 1.16 1.61 13.09
C THR A 61 2.33 1.27 14.02
N HIS A 62 2.82 0.03 13.99
CA HIS A 62 3.78 -0.49 14.94
C HIS A 62 4.74 -1.42 14.20
N VAL A 63 5.80 -0.84 13.62
CA VAL A 63 6.79 -1.58 12.82
C VAL A 63 8.17 -1.28 13.34
N HIS A 64 8.91 -2.34 13.65
CA HIS A 64 10.28 -2.26 14.13
C HIS A 64 11.23 -2.65 13.00
N THR A 65 12.38 -1.99 12.97
CA THR A 65 13.45 -2.18 11.99
C THR A 65 14.70 -2.65 12.71
N THR A 66 15.78 -2.85 11.95
CA THR A 66 17.09 -3.21 12.48
C THR A 66 17.65 -2.22 13.50
N PHE A 67 17.07 -1.02 13.64
CA PHE A 67 17.47 -0.03 14.65
C PHE A 67 16.76 -0.18 16.00
N SER A 68 15.68 -0.96 16.06
CA SER A 68 15.03 -1.29 17.31
C SER A 68 15.75 -2.41 18.05
N GLN A 69 15.85 -2.30 19.37
CA GLN A 69 16.52 -3.30 20.22
C GLN A 69 15.93 -4.70 20.07
N ASP A 70 14.61 -4.82 20.20
CA ASP A 70 13.87 -6.10 20.14
C ASP A 70 13.97 -6.78 18.77
N ALA A 71 13.98 -6.02 17.68
CA ALA A 71 14.16 -6.53 16.34
C ALA A 71 15.62 -6.91 16.07
N SER A 72 16.57 -6.06 16.48
CA SER A 72 18.00 -6.31 16.28
C SER A 72 18.48 -7.56 17.05
N THR A 73 18.00 -7.76 18.28
CA THR A 73 18.32 -8.95 19.09
C THR A 73 17.76 -10.25 18.51
N GLN A 74 16.78 -10.16 17.61
CA GLN A 74 16.23 -11.28 16.84
C GLN A 74 16.83 -11.41 15.42
N ASP A 75 17.99 -10.77 15.17
CA ASP A 75 18.67 -10.74 13.86
C ASP A 75 17.77 -10.19 12.72
N THR A 76 16.86 -9.25 13.04
CA THR A 76 16.14 -8.50 12.02
C THR A 76 17.10 -7.52 11.35
N ARG A 77 17.33 -7.71 10.05
CA ARG A 77 18.25 -6.90 9.23
C ARG A 77 17.55 -5.85 8.37
N ALA A 78 16.21 -5.86 8.33
CA ALA A 78 15.42 -4.94 7.51
C ALA A 78 15.58 -3.49 8.00
N THR A 79 15.90 -2.58 7.08
CA THR A 79 16.04 -1.15 7.35
C THR A 79 14.69 -0.42 7.24
N PRO A 80 14.57 0.85 7.69
CA PRO A 80 13.38 1.65 7.42
C PRO A 80 13.03 1.78 5.93
N ARG A 81 14.03 1.75 5.05
CA ARG A 81 13.81 1.73 3.59
C ARG A 81 13.17 0.42 3.15
N ASP A 82 13.60 -0.70 3.71
CA ASP A 82 13.02 -2.01 3.42
C ASP A 82 11.59 -2.12 3.96
N ALA A 83 11.33 -1.57 5.15
CA ALA A 83 9.97 -1.47 5.72
C ALA A 83 9.03 -0.69 4.78
N TYR A 84 9.48 0.45 4.26
CA TYR A 84 8.74 1.22 3.25
C TYR A 84 8.51 0.42 1.96
N ALA A 85 9.54 -0.22 1.42
CA ALA A 85 9.43 -1.01 0.20
C ALA A 85 8.48 -2.21 0.37
N PHE A 86 8.57 -2.91 1.51
CA PHE A 86 7.70 -4.01 1.87
C PHE A 86 6.23 -3.58 2.00
N ALA A 87 5.97 -2.45 2.67
CA ALA A 87 4.64 -1.84 2.75
C ALA A 87 4.10 -1.46 1.37
N ARG A 88 4.97 -1.07 0.42
CA ARG A 88 4.64 -0.81 -0.99
C ARG A 88 4.47 -2.09 -1.82
N GLY A 89 4.64 -3.27 -1.21
CA GLY A 89 4.43 -4.58 -1.83
C GLY A 89 5.71 -5.25 -2.36
N ALA A 90 6.90 -4.76 -2.04
CA ALA A 90 8.14 -5.47 -2.39
C ALA A 90 8.28 -6.75 -1.57
N SER A 91 8.95 -7.76 -2.12
CA SER A 91 9.36 -8.95 -1.37
C SER A 91 10.48 -8.60 -0.39
N LEU A 92 10.39 -9.08 0.85
CA LEU A 92 11.40 -8.90 1.89
C LEU A 92 12.07 -10.24 2.21
N GLY A 93 13.40 -10.24 2.22
CA GLY A 93 14.19 -11.38 2.67
C GLY A 93 14.26 -11.46 4.20
N ILE A 94 13.96 -12.63 4.76
CA ILE A 94 14.00 -12.85 6.20
C ILE A 94 14.89 -14.04 6.56
N GLN A 95 15.24 -14.14 7.83
CA GLN A 95 15.96 -15.28 8.40
C GLN A 95 15.34 -16.63 7.99
N PRO A 96 16.08 -17.76 8.01
CA PRO A 96 17.51 -17.83 8.24
C PRO A 96 18.31 -17.26 7.06
N TYR A 97 19.52 -16.81 7.34
CA TYR A 97 20.46 -16.29 6.35
C TYR A 97 21.52 -17.34 5.97
N THR A 98 22.12 -17.24 4.78
CA THR A 98 23.30 -18.02 4.39
C THR A 98 24.56 -17.46 5.08
N GLU A 99 25.67 -18.19 5.00
CA GLU A 99 26.98 -17.69 5.48
C GLU A 99 27.40 -16.40 4.75
N SER A 100 27.03 -16.27 3.48
CA SER A 100 27.22 -15.04 2.69
C SER A 100 26.22 -13.92 3.02
N GLY A 101 25.33 -14.11 3.99
CA GLY A 101 24.34 -13.12 4.44
C GLY A 101 23.06 -13.02 3.61
N SER A 102 22.87 -13.88 2.60
CA SER A 102 21.68 -13.88 1.76
C SER A 102 20.48 -14.52 2.47
N PRO A 103 19.25 -13.99 2.32
CA PRO A 103 18.06 -14.57 2.94
C PRO A 103 17.71 -15.91 2.29
N ARG A 104 17.37 -16.92 3.10
CA ARG A 104 16.88 -18.23 2.60
C ARG A 104 15.35 -18.29 2.48
N ARG A 105 14.65 -17.31 3.04
CA ARG A 105 13.19 -17.17 2.96
C ARG A 105 12.83 -15.76 2.53
N THR A 106 11.70 -15.65 1.85
CA THR A 106 11.11 -14.37 1.48
C THR A 106 9.66 -14.32 1.95
N VAL A 107 9.21 -13.10 2.28
CA VAL A 107 7.83 -12.79 2.60
C VAL A 107 7.39 -11.60 1.76
N GLN A 108 6.10 -11.54 1.45
CA GLN A 108 5.49 -10.44 0.72
C GLN A 108 4.06 -10.26 1.22
N LEU A 109 3.61 -9.02 1.36
CA LEU A 109 2.21 -8.74 1.66
C LEU A 109 1.32 -9.16 0.48
N HIS A 110 0.14 -9.70 0.77
CA HIS A 110 -0.83 -10.06 -0.28
C HIS A 110 -1.30 -8.84 -1.09
N ARG A 111 -1.26 -7.64 -0.48
CA ARG A 111 -1.52 -6.34 -1.10
C ARG A 111 -0.67 -5.26 -0.41
N PRO A 112 -0.29 -4.18 -1.11
CA PRO A 112 0.35 -3.02 -0.48
C PRO A 112 -0.53 -2.39 0.60
N LEU A 113 0.11 -1.77 1.61
CA LEU A 113 -0.54 -0.96 2.62
C LEU A 113 -0.76 0.47 2.12
N ASP A 114 -1.77 1.14 2.67
CA ASP A 114 -1.99 2.57 2.41
C ASP A 114 -0.95 3.43 3.13
N PHE A 115 -0.49 2.98 4.30
CA PHE A 115 0.57 3.60 5.08
C PHE A 115 1.28 2.58 5.96
N THR A 116 2.45 2.96 6.47
CA THR A 116 3.16 2.23 7.51
C THR A 116 3.91 3.23 8.40
N VAL A 117 4.11 2.89 9.67
CA VAL A 117 4.82 3.73 10.64
C VAL A 117 5.95 2.92 11.26
N VAL A 118 7.18 3.41 11.11
CA VAL A 118 8.35 2.88 11.82
C VAL A 118 8.34 3.44 13.24
N THR A 119 8.37 2.56 14.23
CA THR A 119 8.25 2.84 15.66
C THR A 119 9.31 2.07 16.45
N ASP A 120 10.58 2.27 16.11
CA ASP A 120 11.69 1.64 16.83
C ASP A 120 11.74 2.11 18.30
N HIS A 121 12.21 1.23 19.21
CA HIS A 121 12.42 1.62 20.62
C HIS A 121 13.44 2.76 20.70
N ALA A 122 13.05 3.87 21.32
CA ALA A 122 13.89 5.06 21.42
C ALA A 122 14.94 4.93 22.54
N GLU A 123 14.63 4.10 23.54
CA GLU A 123 15.36 3.94 24.77
C GLU A 123 16.72 3.26 24.57
N GLN A 124 16.93 2.56 23.46
CA GLN A 124 18.16 1.79 23.19
C GLN A 124 18.77 2.03 21.81
N LEU A 125 18.52 3.18 21.20
CA LEU A 125 19.14 3.52 19.92
C LEU A 125 20.67 3.56 20.01
N GLY A 126 21.22 4.04 21.14
CA GLY A 126 22.67 4.11 21.37
C GLY A 126 23.30 2.74 21.54
N GLU A 127 22.71 1.88 22.37
CA GLU A 127 23.15 0.52 22.65
C GLU A 127 23.07 -0.34 21.39
N THR A 128 21.97 -0.21 20.64
CA THR A 128 21.82 -0.89 19.35
C THR A 128 22.90 -0.44 18.36
N HIS A 129 23.26 0.84 18.36
CA HIS A 129 24.37 1.35 17.54
C HIS A 129 25.72 0.76 17.97
N ILE A 130 26.05 0.75 19.26
CA ILE A 130 27.31 0.23 19.80
C ILE A 130 27.46 -1.26 19.45
N CYS A 131 26.42 -2.07 19.65
CA CYS A 131 26.46 -3.50 19.35
C CYS A 131 26.65 -3.81 17.86
N LYS A 132 26.28 -2.88 16.96
CA LYS A 132 26.33 -3.07 15.51
C LYS A 132 27.52 -2.38 14.84
N THR A 133 28.30 -1.60 15.58
CA THR A 133 29.37 -0.76 15.04
C THR A 133 30.70 -1.16 15.66
N PRO A 134 31.53 -1.97 14.96
CA PRO A 134 32.84 -2.32 15.45
C PRO A 134 33.69 -1.09 15.79
N GLY A 135 34.26 -1.07 16.99
CA GLY A 135 35.08 0.05 17.47
C GLY A 135 34.31 1.22 18.08
N ALA A 136 32.97 1.16 18.15
CA ALA A 136 32.21 2.10 18.95
C ALA A 136 32.57 1.98 20.44
N GLN A 137 32.71 3.12 21.12
CA GLN A 137 32.90 3.15 22.58
C GLN A 137 31.54 2.94 23.26
N GLY A 138 31.52 2.09 24.28
CA GLY A 138 30.35 1.82 25.13
C GLY A 138 30.61 2.16 26.58
#